data_AF-A0AAJ4WAF3-F1
#
_entry.id   AF-A0AAJ4WAF3-F1
#
_cell.length_a   1.000
_cell.length_b   1.000
_cell.length_c   1.000
_cell.angle_alpha   90.00
_cell.angle_beta   90.00
_cell.angle_gamma   90.00
#
_symmetry.space_group_name_H-M   'P 1'
#
loop_
_entity.id
_entity.type
_entity.pdbx_description
1 polymer ?
#
loop_
_entity_poly.entity_id
_entity_poly.type
_entity_poly.pdbx_seq_one_letter_code
_entity_poly.pdbx_strand_id
1 'polypeptide(L)'
;MYSSSLYHYVKSRDEVERYIQNDLIESGHYSDTNLSANKGFYIYQAIEGSNPGQDYPIGHKGKTKMGDYFRYLMPTVYASIEDFPEELRYGIAVSDTVDFMVDRLFDNDKINEYFTRMSES
;
A
#
# COMPACT_ATOMS: atom_id res chain seq x y z
N MET A 1 -2.24 1.03 11.79
CA MET A 1 -1.72 0.56 10.50
C MET A 1 -2.86 -0.14 9.77
N TYR A 2 -3.32 0.36 8.63
CA TYR A 2 -4.42 -0.28 7.89
C TYR A 2 -4.36 0.14 6.43
N SER A 3 -4.54 -0.81 5.50
CA SER A 3 -5.47 -0.64 4.39
C SER A 3 -5.99 -1.95 3.84
N SER A 4 -7.31 -2.05 3.92
CA SER A 4 -8.17 -2.82 3.03
C SER A 4 -7.68 -4.18 2.53
N SER A 5 -8.03 -5.21 3.29
CA SER A 5 -7.63 -6.59 3.07
C SER A 5 -8.40 -7.32 1.99
N LEU A 6 -7.63 -7.86 1.06
CA LEU A 6 -7.97 -8.94 0.16
C LEU A 6 -7.78 -10.25 0.94
N TYR A 7 -8.72 -10.56 1.84
CA TYR A 7 -8.71 -11.84 2.56
C TYR A 7 -10.15 -12.35 2.62
N HIS A 8 -10.48 -13.27 1.71
CA HIS A 8 -11.79 -13.94 1.62
C HIS A 8 -12.23 -14.65 2.92
N TYR A 9 -11.35 -14.72 3.94
CA TYR A 9 -11.54 -15.44 5.19
C TYR A 9 -11.78 -14.55 6.42
N VAL A 10 -11.53 -13.24 6.35
CA VAL A 10 -11.69 -12.32 7.50
C VAL A 10 -12.96 -11.49 7.35
N LYS A 11 -13.74 -11.40 8.42
CA LYS A 11 -15.11 -10.84 8.42
C LYS A 11 -15.17 -9.39 8.87
N SER A 12 -14.09 -8.87 9.44
CA SER A 12 -14.08 -7.56 10.07
C SER A 12 -12.71 -6.90 10.06
N ARG A 13 -12.71 -5.58 10.23
CA ARG A 13 -11.50 -4.78 10.40
C ARG A 13 -10.65 -5.24 11.58
N ASP A 14 -11.25 -5.56 12.72
CA ASP A 14 -10.53 -5.96 13.93
C ASP A 14 -9.82 -7.31 13.79
N GLU A 15 -10.30 -8.16 12.87
CA GLU A 15 -9.66 -9.43 12.55
C GLU A 15 -8.42 -9.23 11.67
N VAL A 16 -8.51 -8.31 10.70
CA VAL A 16 -7.36 -7.86 9.90
C VAL A 16 -6.26 -7.28 10.79
N GLU A 17 -6.63 -6.39 11.71
CA GLU A 17 -5.65 -5.73 12.59
C GLU A 17 -4.91 -6.77 13.47
N ARG A 18 -5.62 -7.78 13.98
CA ARG A 18 -5.01 -8.89 14.73
C ARG A 18 -4.11 -9.77 13.87
N TYR A 19 -4.52 -10.07 12.65
CA TYR A 19 -3.69 -10.84 11.71
C TYR A 19 -2.36 -10.13 11.44
N ILE A 20 -2.41 -8.83 11.11
CA ILE A 20 -1.21 -8.02 10.84
C ILE A 20 -0.29 -7.97 12.07
N GLN A 21 -0.85 -7.80 13.27
CA GLN A 21 -0.06 -7.80 14.51
C GLN A 21 0.62 -9.15 14.77
N ASN A 22 -0.11 -10.26 14.57
CA ASN A 22 0.46 -11.59 14.74
C ASN A 22 1.55 -11.86 13.69
N ASP A 23 1.33 -11.49 12.43
CA ASP A 23 2.33 -11.60 11.38
C ASP A 23 3.62 -10.85 11.74
N LEU A 24 3.53 -9.63 12.27
CA LEU A 24 4.70 -8.87 12.73
C LEU A 24 5.47 -9.59 13.85
N ILE A 25 4.74 -10.15 14.82
CA ILE A 25 5.32 -10.85 15.97
C ILE A 25 5.98 -12.16 15.54
N GLU A 26 5.32 -12.93 14.67
CA GLU A 26 5.78 -14.25 14.22
C GLU A 26 6.93 -14.15 13.22
N SER A 27 6.86 -13.23 12.26
CA SER A 27 7.83 -13.17 11.16
C SER A 27 9.19 -12.61 11.58
N GLY A 28 9.25 -11.71 12.57
CA GLY A 28 10.51 -11.18 13.15
C GLY A 28 11.50 -10.54 12.17
N HIS A 29 11.16 -10.46 10.88
CA HIS A 29 12.02 -10.10 9.75
C HIS A 29 11.30 -9.10 8.82
N TYR A 30 11.88 -8.84 7.63
CA TYR A 30 11.37 -7.97 6.54
C TYR A 30 9.98 -8.39 6.02
N SER A 31 8.94 -8.35 6.86
CA SER A 31 7.54 -8.40 6.43
C SER A 31 7.08 -7.01 5.99
N ASP A 32 6.10 -6.96 5.09
CA ASP A 32 5.40 -5.73 4.69
C ASP A 32 4.94 -4.94 5.93
N THR A 33 4.52 -5.65 6.98
CA THR A 33 4.12 -5.06 8.26
C THR A 33 5.25 -4.26 8.92
N ASN A 34 6.50 -4.77 8.91
CA ASN A 34 7.64 -4.07 9.47
C ASN A 34 7.98 -2.79 8.68
N LEU A 35 7.90 -2.83 7.35
CA LEU A 35 8.08 -1.65 6.50
C LEU A 35 7.06 -0.55 6.84
N SER A 36 5.80 -0.92 7.06
CA SER A 36 4.78 0.08 7.41
C SER A 36 4.86 0.55 8.88
N ALA A 37 5.04 -0.35 9.86
CA ALA A 37 5.13 0.03 11.28
C ALA A 37 6.37 0.86 11.61
N ASN A 38 7.52 0.37 11.16
CA ASN A 38 8.81 0.80 11.70
C ASN A 38 9.60 1.67 10.71
N LYS A 39 9.30 1.58 9.41
CA LYS A 39 9.97 2.39 8.37
C LYS A 39 9.09 3.50 7.81
N GLY A 40 7.82 3.53 8.19
CA GLY A 40 6.94 4.64 7.88
C GLY A 40 6.44 4.68 6.45
N PHE A 41 6.35 3.51 5.81
CA PHE A 41 5.88 3.39 4.43
C PHE A 41 4.39 3.02 4.32
N TYR A 42 3.77 3.60 3.31
CA TYR A 42 2.56 3.02 2.74
C TYR A 42 2.94 1.83 1.88
N ILE A 43 2.13 0.80 1.91
CA ILE A 43 2.28 -0.35 1.01
C ILE A 43 1.02 -0.44 0.19
N TYR A 44 1.19 -0.48 -1.13
CA TYR A 44 0.15 -0.77 -2.08
C TYR A 44 0.44 -2.12 -2.71
N GLN A 45 -0.57 -2.98 -2.82
CA GLN A 45 -0.47 -4.28 -3.48
C GLN A 45 -1.35 -4.29 -4.72
N ALA A 46 -0.96 -5.09 -5.71
CA ALA A 46 -1.77 -5.29 -6.91
C ALA A 46 -2.98 -6.16 -6.60
N ILE A 47 -4.10 -5.90 -7.27
CA ILE A 47 -5.26 -6.76 -7.32
C ILE A 47 -4.91 -7.99 -8.17
N GLU A 48 -5.01 -9.19 -7.58
CA GLU A 48 -4.62 -10.45 -8.23
C GLU A 48 -5.82 -11.24 -8.80
N GLY A 49 -7.04 -10.86 -8.42
CA GLY A 49 -8.28 -11.51 -8.84
C GLY A 49 -8.43 -11.57 -10.36
N SER A 50 -8.72 -12.77 -10.87
CA SER A 50 -8.74 -13.02 -12.32
C SER A 50 -9.93 -12.38 -13.05
N ASN A 51 -10.98 -12.00 -12.33
CA ASN A 51 -12.14 -11.28 -12.88
C ASN A 51 -12.36 -9.95 -12.15
N PRO A 52 -12.84 -8.90 -12.87
CA PRO A 52 -13.16 -7.63 -12.25
C PRO A 52 -14.08 -7.80 -11.06
N GLY A 53 -13.59 -7.33 -9.91
CA GLY A 53 -14.36 -7.36 -8.70
C GLY A 53 -14.43 -8.69 -7.95
N GLN A 54 -13.48 -9.58 -8.16
CA GLN A 54 -13.27 -10.70 -7.24
C GLN A 54 -12.54 -10.25 -5.98
N ASP A 55 -11.63 -9.30 -6.12
CA ASP A 55 -10.77 -8.83 -5.06
C ASP A 55 -11.03 -7.34 -4.82
N TYR A 56 -11.43 -7.02 -3.59
CA TYR A 56 -11.67 -5.66 -3.21
C TYR A 56 -11.00 -5.30 -1.90
N PRO A 57 -10.46 -4.08 -1.83
CA PRO A 57 -10.26 -3.45 -0.55
C PRO A 57 -11.59 -3.35 0.24
N ILE A 58 -11.66 -3.92 1.46
CA ILE A 58 -12.87 -3.87 2.32
C ILE A 58 -13.43 -2.44 2.40
N GLY A 59 -14.72 -2.29 2.04
CA GLY A 59 -15.44 -1.00 2.06
C GLY A 59 -15.37 -0.20 0.76
N HIS A 60 -14.68 -0.70 -0.28
CA HIS A 60 -14.76 -0.14 -1.63
C HIS A 60 -16.03 -0.62 -2.36
N LYS A 61 -16.70 0.27 -3.08
CA LYS A 61 -17.96 -0.01 -3.81
C LYS A 61 -17.83 0.03 -5.34
N GLY A 62 -16.65 0.39 -5.86
CA GLY A 62 -16.38 0.42 -7.30
C GLY A 62 -15.90 -0.92 -7.84
N LYS A 63 -15.68 -0.99 -9.15
CA LYS A 63 -15.05 -2.14 -9.80
C LYS A 63 -13.53 -1.96 -9.81
N THR A 64 -12.82 -3.01 -9.43
CA THR A 64 -11.36 -3.16 -9.59
C THR A 64 -11.08 -4.12 -10.74
N LYS A 65 -9.91 -4.02 -11.36
CA LYS A 65 -9.39 -5.01 -12.32
C LYS A 65 -8.03 -5.53 -11.86
N MET A 66 -7.64 -6.68 -12.40
CA MET A 66 -6.32 -7.25 -12.17
C MET A 66 -5.23 -6.23 -12.51
N GLY A 67 -4.27 -6.06 -11.61
CA GLY A 67 -3.18 -5.10 -11.75
C GLY A 67 -3.44 -3.72 -11.13
N ASP A 68 -4.69 -3.33 -10.83
CA ASP A 68 -4.96 -2.13 -10.04
C ASP A 68 -4.25 -2.22 -8.69
N TYR A 69 -3.82 -1.10 -8.12
CA TYR A 69 -3.11 -1.09 -6.84
C TYR A 69 -4.02 -0.60 -5.73
N PHE A 70 -4.22 -1.39 -4.68
CA PHE A 70 -4.95 -0.96 -3.49
C PHE A 70 -3.99 -0.72 -2.34
N ARG A 71 -4.31 0.27 -1.49
CA ARG A 71 -3.54 0.49 -0.26
C ARG A 71 -3.69 -0.79 0.58
N TYR A 72 -2.60 -1.40 1.00
CA TYR A 72 -2.58 -2.59 1.85
C TYR A 72 -2.18 -2.26 3.30
N LEU A 73 -1.17 -1.40 3.47
CA LEU A 73 -0.75 -0.94 4.79
C LEU A 73 -0.52 0.57 4.79
N MET A 74 -0.80 1.18 5.94
CA MET A 74 -0.62 2.60 6.19
C MET A 74 0.24 2.75 7.43
N PRO A 75 1.29 3.58 7.39
CA PRO A 75 2.20 3.70 8.51
C PRO A 75 1.56 4.45 9.68
N THR A 76 2.16 4.35 10.85
CA THR A 76 1.79 5.15 12.04
C THR A 76 2.72 6.33 12.28
N VAL A 77 3.90 6.30 11.68
CA VAL A 77 4.89 7.39 11.62
C VAL A 77 5.26 7.53 10.15
N TYR A 78 5.22 8.72 9.57
CA TYR A 78 5.45 8.89 8.13
C TYR A 78 6.92 9.14 7.85
N ALA A 79 7.49 8.40 6.90
CA ALA A 79 8.77 8.74 6.30
C ALA A 79 8.58 9.76 5.18
N SER A 80 9.56 10.63 5.04
CA SER A 80 9.75 11.60 3.98
C SER A 80 10.88 11.16 3.05
N ILE A 81 11.05 11.84 1.91
CA ILE A 81 12.13 11.50 0.98
C ILE A 81 13.51 11.84 1.56
N GLU A 82 13.54 12.80 2.47
CA GLU A 82 14.70 13.28 3.21
C GLU A 82 15.21 12.24 4.21
N ASP A 83 14.36 11.30 4.64
CA ASP A 83 14.73 10.19 5.52
C ASP A 83 15.54 9.10 4.77
N PHE A 84 15.59 9.16 3.44
CA PHE A 84 16.41 8.27 2.62
C PHE A 84 17.80 8.86 2.35
N PRO A 85 18.86 8.03 2.38
CA PRO A 85 20.16 8.39 1.82
C PRO A 85 20.03 8.91 0.38
N GLU A 86 20.78 9.95 0.05
CA GLU A 86 20.71 10.63 -1.25
C GLU A 86 20.92 9.66 -2.42
N GLU A 87 21.82 8.69 -2.26
CA GLU A 87 22.14 7.67 -3.26
C GLU A 87 20.98 6.73 -3.56
N LEU A 88 20.01 6.60 -2.64
CA LEU A 88 18.81 5.78 -2.83
C LEU A 88 17.64 6.56 -3.42
N ARG A 89 17.69 7.90 -3.43
CA ARG A 89 16.59 8.74 -3.91
C ARG A 89 16.37 8.60 -5.41
N TYR A 90 17.41 8.28 -6.18
CA TYR A 90 17.31 8.05 -7.63
C TYR A 90 16.36 6.90 -8.02
N GLY A 91 16.02 6.01 -7.09
CA GLY A 91 15.04 4.93 -7.31
C GLY A 91 13.60 5.31 -6.96
N ILE A 92 13.35 6.52 -6.47
CA ILE A 92 12.05 6.97 -5.98
C ILE A 92 11.33 7.77 -7.07
N ALA A 93 10.07 7.42 -7.36
CA ALA A 93 9.21 8.21 -8.23
C ALA A 93 8.32 9.13 -7.38
N VAL A 94 8.08 10.35 -7.87
CA VAL A 94 7.36 11.40 -7.15
C VAL A 94 6.04 11.72 -7.85
N SER A 95 5.01 11.96 -7.04
CA SER A 95 3.69 12.42 -7.48
C SER A 95 3.36 13.77 -6.83
N ASP A 96 2.76 14.67 -7.61
CA ASP A 96 2.17 15.92 -7.09
C ASP A 96 0.65 15.82 -6.89
N THR A 97 0.05 14.70 -7.31
CA THR A 97 -1.41 14.54 -7.41
C THR A 97 -1.94 13.49 -6.45
N VAL A 98 -1.11 12.53 -6.05
CA VAL A 98 -1.49 11.47 -5.13
C VAL A 98 -1.45 11.95 -3.69
N ASP A 99 -2.57 11.82 -2.98
CA ASP A 99 -2.64 11.93 -1.53
C ASP A 99 -2.76 10.52 -0.94
N PHE A 100 -1.64 9.98 -0.45
CA PHE A 100 -1.61 8.63 0.14
C PHE A 100 -2.50 8.44 1.37
N MET A 101 -3.01 9.51 2.01
CA MET A 101 -3.99 9.41 3.11
C MET A 101 -5.41 9.23 2.59
N VAL A 102 -5.72 9.77 1.42
CA VAL A 102 -7.07 9.76 0.81
C VAL A 102 -7.20 8.68 -0.25
N ASP A 103 -6.21 8.57 -1.14
CA ASP A 103 -6.22 7.70 -2.31
C ASP A 103 -5.90 6.26 -1.93
N ARG A 104 -6.90 5.39 -2.05
CA ARG A 104 -6.82 3.98 -1.62
C ARG A 104 -6.71 3.00 -2.78
N LEU A 105 -6.90 3.45 -4.00
CA LEU A 105 -6.92 2.62 -5.20
C LEU A 105 -6.34 3.41 -6.37
N PHE A 106 -5.40 2.82 -7.10
CA PHE A 106 -4.83 3.36 -8.32
C PHE A 106 -5.13 2.46 -9.50
N ASP A 107 -5.62 3.07 -10.57
CA ASP A 107 -5.76 2.46 -11.88
C ASP A 107 -4.38 2.19 -12.48
N ASN A 108 -4.08 0.93 -12.78
CA ASN A 108 -2.76 0.55 -13.27
C ASN A 108 -2.42 1.14 -14.64
N ASP A 109 -3.42 1.47 -15.47
CA ASP A 109 -3.21 2.07 -16.78
C ASP A 109 -2.75 3.53 -16.68
N LYS A 110 -2.86 4.13 -15.47
CA LYS A 110 -2.58 5.54 -15.20
C LYS A 110 -1.35 5.77 -14.33
N ILE A 111 -0.54 4.75 -14.06
CA ILE A 111 0.63 4.90 -13.18
C ILE A 111 1.57 6.03 -13.60
N ASN A 112 1.80 6.18 -14.91
CA ASN A 112 2.65 7.26 -15.43
C ASN A 112 1.99 8.65 -15.34
N GLU A 113 0.67 8.71 -15.16
CA GLU A 113 -0.05 9.96 -14.88
C GLU A 113 0.05 10.35 -13.41
N TYR A 114 0.12 9.36 -12.51
CA TYR A 114 0.29 9.60 -11.07
C TYR A 114 1.74 9.95 -10.73
N PHE A 115 2.72 9.24 -11.29
CA PHE A 115 4.14 9.38 -10.97
C PHE A 115 4.90 9.87 -12.21
N THR A 116 5.06 11.18 -12.33
CA THR A 116 5.50 11.83 -13.57
C THR A 116 7.00 12.06 -13.65
N ARG A 117 7.72 11.93 -12.52
CA ARG A 117 9.16 12.14 -12.43
C ARG A 117 9.81 11.24 -11.39
N MET A 118 11.12 11.10 -11.52
CA MET A 118 11.97 10.54 -10.46
C MET A 118 12.33 11.65 -9.46
N SER A 119 12.68 11.27 -8.23
CA SER A 119 13.26 12.22 -7.28
C SER A 119 14.62 12.68 -7.80
N GLU A 120 14.82 14.00 -7.74
CA GLU A 120 16.12 14.61 -7.89
C GLU A 120 16.81 14.69 -6.51
N SER A 121 18.12 14.87 -6.52
CA SER A 121 18.97 15.05 -5.33
C SER A 121 19.07 16.51 -4.92
#